data_AF-A0A1G0HWU6-F1
#
_entry.id   AF-A0A1G0HWU6-F1
#
_cell.length_a   1.000
_cell.length_b   1.000
_cell.length_c   1.000
_cell.angle_alpha   90.00
_cell.angle_beta   90.00
_cell.angle_gamma   90.00
#
_symmetry.space_group_name_H-M   'P 1'
#
loop_
_entity.id
_entity.type
_entity.pdbx_description
1 polymer ?
#
loop_
_entity_poly.entity_id
_entity_poly.type
_entity_poly.pdbx_seq_one_letter_code
_entity_poly.pdbx_strand_id
1 'polypeptide(L)'
;MSRSPASRWASRFKVNGKEADVLTPPVQSPAKLKSLFDVDQALHELSWVRHEQRKIDAAIQQEIDKLKGERQSKYQVMINGSESSLAERQSSLQQSLTTWCNHYLDGHLETEPKKRLDLPHGRVGQRTLPLAIECSEGVKPKDVFDKLDRKCGFREKINEIAAKVIGRFTLGMFVEFKPALSMVGLRNAFKAQRVDEKTLNTFGLSVRKESEEIFFDSAEYQTDANSPG
;
A
#
# COMPACT_ATOMS: atom_id res chain seq x y z
N MET A 1 -32.77 -12.60 31.14
CA MET A 1 -32.70 -11.12 31.13
C MET A 1 -31.52 -10.69 31.98
N SER A 2 -30.31 -10.63 31.42
CA SER A 2 -29.17 -9.96 32.07
C SER A 2 -28.71 -8.85 31.13
N ARG A 3 -29.02 -7.60 31.51
CA ARG A 3 -28.47 -6.43 30.83
C ARG A 3 -27.01 -6.37 31.23
N SER A 4 -26.12 -6.50 30.26
CA SER A 4 -24.68 -6.31 30.45
C SER A 4 -24.42 -4.92 31.08
N PRO A 5 -23.48 -4.77 32.04
CA PRO A 5 -23.33 -3.54 32.84
C PRO A 5 -22.91 -2.29 32.05
N ALA A 6 -22.53 -2.45 30.77
CA ALA A 6 -22.09 -1.37 29.89
C ALA A 6 -23.21 -0.39 29.47
N SER A 7 -24.48 -0.67 29.78
CA SER A 7 -25.63 0.13 29.34
C SER A 7 -25.86 1.42 30.13
N ARG A 8 -24.90 1.90 30.92
CA ARG A 8 -25.12 3.09 31.76
C ARG A 8 -25.02 4.42 31.01
N TRP A 9 -24.50 4.44 29.78
CA TRP A 9 -24.20 5.69 29.05
C TRP A 9 -24.71 5.76 27.61
N ALA A 10 -25.63 4.87 27.22
CA ALA A 10 -26.22 4.89 25.88
C ALA A 10 -27.68 5.36 25.92
N SER A 11 -27.94 6.50 25.31
CA SER A 11 -29.31 6.95 25.01
C SER A 11 -29.67 6.53 23.58
N ARG A 12 -30.89 6.05 23.33
CA ARG A 12 -31.33 5.70 21.97
C ARG A 12 -31.94 6.91 21.29
N PHE A 13 -31.42 7.28 20.12
CA PHE A 13 -32.01 8.31 19.28
C PHE A 13 -32.25 7.78 17.86
N LYS A 14 -33.23 8.35 17.16
CA LYS A 14 -33.45 8.06 15.74
C LYS A 14 -32.58 8.96 14.88
N VAL A 15 -31.66 8.37 14.11
CA VAL A 15 -30.88 9.08 13.09
C VAL A 15 -31.29 8.50 11.74
N ASN A 16 -31.80 9.34 10.83
CA ASN A 16 -32.28 8.93 9.49
C ASN A 16 -33.26 7.74 9.49
N GLY A 17 -34.19 7.73 10.46
CA GLY A 17 -35.23 6.70 10.56
C GLY A 17 -34.75 5.35 11.12
N LYS A 18 -33.47 5.21 11.46
CA LYS A 18 -32.90 4.02 12.13
C LYS A 18 -32.55 4.35 13.58
N GLU A 19 -32.73 3.37 14.48
CA GLU A 19 -32.21 3.50 15.85
C GLU A 19 -30.69 3.55 15.80
N ALA A 20 -30.11 4.60 16.36
CA ALA A 20 -28.68 4.74 16.55
C ALA A 20 -28.39 4.78 18.05
N ASP A 21 -27.36 4.04 18.45
CA ASP A 21 -26.83 4.14 19.80
C ASP A 21 -26.08 5.47 19.93
N VAL A 22 -26.53 6.33 20.85
CA VAL A 22 -25.79 7.55 21.19
C VAL A 22 -24.83 7.21 22.31
N LEU A 23 -23.54 7.16 21.96
CA LEU A 23 -22.46 6.95 22.91
C LEU A 23 -22.27 8.26 23.71
N THR A 24 -22.41 8.20 25.03
CA THR A 24 -22.12 9.33 25.92
C THR A 24 -20.73 9.13 26.51
N PRO A 25 -19.84 10.14 26.42
CA PRO A 25 -18.49 10.02 26.98
C PRO A 25 -18.53 9.93 28.51
N PRO A 26 -17.54 9.26 29.14
CA PRO A 26 -17.44 9.12 30.61
C PRO A 26 -17.24 10.46 31.31
N VAL A 27 -16.61 11.42 30.61
CA VAL A 27 -16.37 12.79 31.03
C VAL A 27 -16.69 13.69 29.85
N GLN A 28 -17.43 14.75 30.11
CA GLN A 28 -17.73 15.77 29.10
C GLN A 28 -16.80 16.94 29.32
N SER A 29 -15.89 17.17 28.37
CA SER A 29 -15.02 18.33 28.41
C SER A 29 -15.81 19.62 28.16
N PRO A 30 -15.47 20.72 28.85
CA PRO A 30 -16.18 21.98 28.66
C PRO A 30 -15.91 22.57 27.28
N ALA A 31 -16.88 23.28 26.72
CA ALA A 31 -16.78 23.91 25.39
C ALA A 31 -15.63 24.93 25.24
N LYS A 32 -15.06 25.41 26.35
CA LYS A 32 -13.86 26.27 26.38
C LYS A 32 -12.94 25.78 27.49
N LEU A 33 -11.71 25.41 27.13
CA LEU A 33 -10.67 24.96 28.06
C LEU A 33 -10.01 26.19 28.71
N LYS A 34 -10.04 26.29 30.04
CA LYS A 34 -9.49 27.43 30.80
C LYS A 34 -8.45 27.04 31.84
N SER A 35 -8.40 25.76 32.20
CA SER A 35 -7.52 25.21 33.22
C SER A 35 -6.87 23.92 32.74
N LEU A 36 -5.77 23.51 33.39
CA LEU A 36 -5.15 22.21 33.14
C LEU A 36 -6.10 21.03 33.41
N PHE A 37 -7.05 21.21 34.34
CA PHE A 37 -8.10 20.24 34.60
C PHE A 37 -9.04 20.07 33.40
N ASP A 38 -9.43 21.17 32.74
CA ASP A 38 -10.26 21.10 31.53
C ASP A 38 -9.52 20.40 30.38
N VAL A 39 -8.21 20.63 30.27
CA VAL A 39 -7.36 19.96 29.28
C VAL A 39 -7.28 18.46 29.53
N ASP A 40 -7.12 18.03 30.79
CA ASP A 40 -7.13 16.62 31.17
C ASP A 40 -8.47 15.94 30.84
N GLN A 41 -9.59 16.61 31.13
CA GLN A 41 -10.92 16.12 30.75
C GLN A 41 -11.08 15.98 29.23
N ALA A 42 -10.59 16.95 28.45
CA ALA A 42 -10.61 16.89 26.99
C ALA A 42 -9.74 15.76 26.44
N LEU A 43 -8.57 15.50 27.05
CA LEU A 43 -7.72 14.37 26.68
C LEU A 43 -8.36 13.02 27.01
N HIS A 44 -9.07 12.92 28.13
CA HIS A 44 -9.83 11.73 28.52
C HIS A 44 -11.03 11.49 27.58
N GLU A 45 -11.78 12.52 27.22
CA GLU A 45 -12.85 12.38 26.22
C GLU A 45 -12.27 11.97 24.85
N LEU A 46 -11.17 12.60 24.42
CA LEU A 46 -10.49 12.27 23.17
C LEU A 46 -9.99 10.82 23.12
N SER A 47 -9.43 10.31 24.23
CA SER A 47 -8.95 8.92 24.31
C SER A 47 -10.13 7.95 24.18
N TRP A 48 -11.25 8.23 24.85
CA TRP A 48 -12.46 7.44 24.76
C TRP A 48 -13.08 7.44 23.35
N VAL A 49 -13.18 8.61 22.70
CA VAL A 49 -13.67 8.69 21.31
C VAL A 49 -12.80 7.88 20.35
N ARG A 50 -11.47 8.00 20.48
CA ARG A 50 -10.53 7.21 19.67
C ARG A 50 -10.71 5.70 19.89
N HIS A 51 -10.98 5.27 21.12
CA HIS A 51 -11.23 3.88 21.46
C HIS A 51 -12.52 3.34 20.84
N GLU A 52 -13.63 4.06 20.97
CA GLU A 52 -14.91 3.65 20.39
C GLU A 52 -14.84 3.62 18.86
N GLN A 53 -14.14 4.57 18.23
CA GLN A 53 -13.89 4.53 16.78
C GLN A 53 -13.13 3.25 16.38
N ARG A 54 -12.05 2.89 17.09
CA ARG A 54 -11.28 1.67 16.82
C ARG A 54 -12.12 0.40 16.97
N LYS A 55 -13.03 0.34 17.95
CA LYS A 55 -13.96 -0.79 18.11
C LYS A 55 -14.90 -0.92 16.92
N ILE A 56 -15.47 0.20 16.45
CA ILE A 56 -16.35 0.21 15.29
C ILE A 56 -15.59 -0.23 14.04
N ASP A 57 -14.40 0.30 13.81
CA ASP A 57 -13.56 -0.06 12.66
C ASP A 57 -13.18 -1.55 12.68
N ALA A 58 -12.87 -2.11 13.86
CA ALA A 58 -12.61 -3.54 14.02
C ALA A 58 -13.84 -4.39 13.69
N ALA A 59 -15.03 -3.99 14.12
CA ALA A 59 -16.28 -4.69 13.79
C ALA A 59 -16.57 -4.65 12.28
N ILE A 60 -16.34 -3.51 11.61
CA ILE A 60 -16.48 -3.38 10.16
C ILE A 60 -15.51 -4.32 9.44
N GLN A 61 -14.25 -4.36 9.86
CA GLN A 61 -13.24 -5.23 9.24
C GLN A 61 -13.59 -6.72 9.39
N GLN A 62 -14.07 -7.13 10.56
CA GLN A 62 -14.55 -8.49 10.78
C GLN A 62 -15.69 -8.88 9.84
N GLU A 63 -16.65 -7.97 9.60
CA GLU A 63 -17.76 -8.23 8.68
C GLU A 63 -17.28 -8.36 7.21
N ILE A 64 -16.31 -7.53 6.80
CA ILE A 64 -15.67 -7.65 5.48
C ILE A 64 -15.01 -9.02 5.32
N ASP A 65 -14.24 -9.45 6.31
CA ASP A 65 -13.50 -10.70 6.24
C ASP A 65 -14.43 -11.92 6.27
N LYS A 66 -15.52 -11.85 7.05
CA LYS A 66 -16.58 -12.85 7.03
C LYS A 66 -17.22 -12.97 5.63
N LEU A 67 -17.61 -11.84 5.02
CA LEU A 67 -18.21 -11.84 3.69
C LEU A 67 -17.26 -12.38 2.61
N LYS A 68 -15.96 -12.07 2.70
CA LYS A 68 -14.95 -12.64 1.82
C LYS A 68 -14.88 -14.17 1.98
N GLY A 69 -14.82 -14.66 3.21
CA GLY A 69 -14.80 -16.09 3.52
C GLY A 69 -16.03 -16.84 2.98
N GLU A 70 -17.23 -16.30 3.21
CA GLU A 70 -18.50 -16.88 2.74
C GLU A 70 -18.62 -16.98 1.21
N ARG A 71 -17.98 -16.05 0.48
CA ARG A 71 -17.97 -16.07 -0.98
C ARG A 71 -16.87 -16.97 -1.53
N GLN A 72 -15.72 -17.01 -0.87
CA GLN A 72 -14.59 -17.83 -1.30
C GLN A 72 -14.88 -19.33 -1.20
N SER A 73 -15.64 -19.75 -0.18
CA SER A 73 -16.09 -21.16 -0.03
C SER A 73 -17.01 -21.65 -1.15
N LYS A 74 -17.62 -20.75 -1.93
CA LYS A 74 -18.51 -21.10 -3.06
C LYS A 74 -17.77 -21.28 -4.38
N TYR A 75 -16.48 -20.95 -4.46
CA TYR A 75 -15.67 -21.09 -5.67
C TYR A 75 -15.02 -22.48 -5.76
N GLN A 76 -15.87 -23.50 -5.88
CA GLN A 76 -15.44 -24.89 -6.05
C GLN A 76 -15.91 -25.44 -7.40
N VAL A 77 -15.13 -26.35 -7.95
CA VAL A 77 -15.42 -27.09 -9.18
C VAL A 77 -15.25 -28.59 -8.93
N MET A 78 -16.15 -29.37 -9.49
CA MET A 78 -16.11 -30.83 -9.44
C MET A 78 -15.37 -31.39 -10.64
N ILE A 79 -14.32 -32.18 -10.39
CA ILE A 79 -13.54 -32.84 -11.44
C ILE A 79 -13.36 -34.30 -11.06
N ASN A 80 -13.80 -35.22 -11.92
CA ASN A 80 -13.68 -36.67 -11.71
C ASN A 80 -14.19 -37.15 -10.34
N GLY A 81 -15.22 -36.48 -9.80
CA GLY A 81 -15.80 -36.82 -8.50
C GLY A 81 -15.11 -36.19 -7.28
N SER A 82 -14.12 -35.32 -7.47
CA SER A 82 -13.46 -34.58 -6.38
C SER A 82 -13.71 -33.08 -6.48
N GLU A 83 -13.97 -32.44 -5.34
CA GLU A 83 -14.08 -30.98 -5.20
C GLU A 83 -12.68 -30.35 -5.21
N SER A 84 -12.51 -29.28 -5.98
CA SER A 84 -11.30 -28.46 -5.98
C SER A 84 -11.68 -26.98 -6.06
N SER A 85 -10.93 -26.10 -5.39
CA SER A 85 -11.15 -24.67 -5.57
C SER A 85 -10.79 -24.23 -6.99
N LEU A 86 -11.39 -23.14 -7.46
CA LEU A 86 -11.07 -22.57 -8.79
C LEU A 86 -9.57 -22.26 -8.94
N ALA A 87 -8.93 -21.75 -7.89
CA ALA A 87 -7.51 -21.40 -7.90
C ALA A 87 -6.61 -22.64 -8.02
N GLU A 88 -6.87 -23.69 -7.23
CA GLU A 88 -6.15 -24.96 -7.32
C GLU A 88 -6.34 -25.60 -8.69
N ARG A 89 -7.57 -25.59 -9.22
CA ARG A 89 -7.84 -26.12 -10.54
C ARG A 89 -7.11 -25.35 -11.63
N GLN A 90 -7.13 -24.02 -11.58
CA GLN A 90 -6.40 -23.20 -12.54
C GLN A 90 -4.90 -23.52 -12.50
N SER A 91 -4.31 -23.61 -11.31
CA SER A 91 -2.90 -23.97 -11.14
C SER A 91 -2.59 -25.36 -11.70
N SER A 92 -3.42 -26.36 -11.38
CA SER A 92 -3.29 -27.74 -11.87
C SER A 92 -3.37 -27.84 -13.39
N LEU A 93 -4.32 -27.13 -14.02
CA LEU A 93 -4.45 -27.07 -15.48
C LEU A 93 -3.27 -26.37 -16.11
N GLN A 94 -2.82 -25.25 -15.54
CA GLN A 94 -1.66 -24.52 -16.03
C GLN A 94 -0.39 -25.37 -15.96
N GLN A 95 -0.18 -26.12 -14.88
CA GLN A 95 0.94 -27.04 -14.73
C GLN A 95 0.89 -28.19 -15.74
N SER A 96 -0.30 -28.78 -15.93
CA SER A 96 -0.50 -29.86 -16.91
C SER A 96 -0.22 -29.37 -18.34
N LEU A 97 -0.74 -28.20 -18.70
CA LEU A 97 -0.49 -27.55 -19.98
C LEU A 97 1.01 -27.24 -20.15
N THR A 98 1.66 -26.71 -19.12
CA THR A 98 3.10 -26.39 -19.17
C THR A 98 3.94 -27.64 -19.38
N THR A 99 3.61 -28.73 -18.70
CA THR A 99 4.31 -30.02 -18.84
C THR A 99 4.16 -30.55 -20.27
N TRP A 100 2.93 -30.59 -20.79
CA TRP A 100 2.70 -30.99 -22.17
C TRP A 100 3.46 -30.09 -23.16
N CYS A 101 3.46 -28.77 -22.92
CA CYS A 101 4.15 -27.83 -23.79
C CYS A 101 5.66 -28.08 -23.83
N ASN A 102 6.29 -28.33 -22.68
CA ASN A 102 7.74 -28.56 -22.62
C ASN A 102 8.19 -29.84 -23.32
N HIS A 103 7.30 -30.83 -23.47
CA HIS A 103 7.63 -32.12 -24.07
C HIS A 103 7.23 -32.25 -25.54
N TYR A 104 6.14 -31.61 -25.96
CA TYR A 104 5.51 -31.87 -27.26
C TYR A 104 5.32 -30.63 -28.13
N LEU A 105 5.39 -29.41 -27.56
CA LEU A 105 5.04 -28.20 -28.31
C LEU A 105 5.98 -27.96 -29.48
N ASP A 106 7.28 -28.20 -29.34
CA ASP A 106 8.26 -27.97 -30.41
C ASP A 106 7.89 -28.74 -31.69
N GLY A 107 7.56 -30.03 -31.57
CA GLY A 107 7.15 -30.87 -32.70
C GLY A 107 5.83 -30.43 -33.35
N HIS A 108 4.95 -29.74 -32.61
CA HIS A 108 3.73 -29.16 -33.15
C HIS A 108 3.94 -27.75 -33.76
N LEU A 109 5.04 -27.07 -33.43
CA LEU A 109 5.36 -25.74 -33.92
C LEU A 109 6.30 -25.74 -35.14
N GLU A 110 6.91 -26.87 -35.49
CA GLU A 110 7.85 -27.03 -36.61
C GLU A 110 7.29 -26.61 -37.97
N THR A 111 5.97 -26.72 -38.16
CA THR A 111 5.30 -26.38 -39.42
C THR A 111 4.66 -25.00 -39.43
N GLU A 112 4.71 -24.25 -38.32
CA GLU A 112 3.92 -23.04 -38.12
C GLU A 112 4.78 -21.76 -38.15
N PRO A 113 4.45 -20.78 -39.03
CA PRO A 113 5.28 -19.58 -39.21
C PRO A 113 5.32 -18.64 -38.00
N LYS A 114 4.44 -18.80 -37.00
CA LYS A 114 4.28 -17.87 -35.87
C LYS A 114 4.61 -18.47 -34.49
N LYS A 115 5.26 -19.65 -34.42
CA LYS A 115 5.59 -20.36 -33.15
C LYS A 115 4.40 -20.44 -32.16
N ARG A 116 3.19 -20.60 -32.68
CA ARG A 116 1.96 -20.67 -31.90
C ARG A 116 0.95 -21.62 -32.55
N LEU A 117 0.14 -22.24 -31.71
CA LEU A 117 -0.98 -23.11 -32.03
C LEU A 117 -2.27 -22.46 -31.52
N ASP A 118 -3.15 -22.08 -32.45
CA ASP A 118 -4.46 -21.51 -32.14
C ASP A 118 -5.48 -22.66 -31.99
N LEU A 119 -6.17 -22.72 -30.84
CA LEU A 119 -7.20 -23.71 -30.49
C LEU A 119 -8.56 -23.02 -30.28
N PRO A 120 -9.70 -23.74 -30.31
CA PRO A 120 -11.03 -23.12 -30.20
C PRO A 120 -11.28 -22.27 -28.96
N HIS A 121 -10.56 -22.54 -27.86
CA HIS A 121 -10.76 -21.88 -26.57
C HIS A 121 -9.55 -21.07 -26.09
N GLY A 122 -8.52 -20.93 -26.93
CA GLY A 122 -7.30 -20.23 -26.54
C GLY A 122 -6.15 -20.53 -27.48
N ARG A 123 -4.96 -20.03 -27.13
CA ARG A 123 -3.75 -20.22 -27.93
C ARG A 123 -2.60 -20.62 -27.03
N VAL A 124 -1.75 -21.49 -27.54
CA VAL A 124 -0.51 -21.92 -26.90
C VAL A 124 0.62 -21.60 -27.84
N GLY A 125 1.70 -21.00 -27.36
CA GLY A 125 2.83 -20.69 -28.22
C GLY A 125 4.06 -20.36 -27.42
N GLN A 126 5.20 -20.55 -28.04
CA GLN A 126 6.47 -20.12 -27.48
C GLN A 126 6.71 -18.70 -27.93
N ARG A 127 6.82 -17.80 -26.95
CA ARG A 127 7.44 -16.51 -27.17
C ARG A 127 8.84 -16.57 -26.58
N THR A 128 9.83 -16.26 -27.39
CA THR A 128 11.14 -15.90 -26.87
C THR A 128 10.95 -14.58 -26.15
N LEU A 129 10.97 -14.63 -24.82
CA LEU A 129 11.12 -13.41 -24.05
C LEU A 129 12.52 -12.87 -24.37
N PRO A 130 12.66 -11.58 -24.70
CA PRO A 130 13.99 -11.00 -24.88
C PRO A 130 14.80 -11.23 -23.61
N LEU A 131 16.11 -11.43 -23.76
CA LEU A 131 17.02 -11.58 -22.63
C LEU A 131 16.80 -10.41 -21.65
N ALA A 132 16.22 -10.72 -20.50
CA ALA A 132 15.88 -9.74 -19.47
C ALA A 132 16.82 -9.94 -18.29
N ILE A 133 17.52 -8.88 -17.93
CA ILE A 133 18.31 -8.83 -16.70
C ILE A 133 17.34 -8.45 -15.59
N GLU A 134 16.91 -9.45 -14.81
CA GLU A 134 16.04 -9.23 -13.68
C GLU A 134 16.85 -8.89 -12.43
N CYS A 135 16.30 -8.04 -11.59
CA CYS A 135 16.89 -7.78 -10.28
C CYS A 135 16.70 -9.03 -9.42
N SER A 136 17.76 -9.52 -8.78
CA SER A 136 17.65 -10.57 -7.77
C SER A 136 16.59 -10.21 -6.72
N GLU A 137 15.98 -11.23 -6.13
CA GLU A 137 14.87 -11.06 -5.19
C GLU A 137 15.21 -10.03 -4.10
N GLY A 138 14.33 -9.04 -3.92
CA GLY A 138 14.51 -7.95 -2.96
C GLY A 138 15.32 -6.73 -3.46
N VAL A 139 15.93 -6.79 -4.64
CA VAL A 139 16.65 -5.65 -5.24
C VAL A 139 15.70 -4.81 -6.09
N LYS A 140 15.58 -3.51 -5.77
CA LYS A 140 14.74 -2.60 -6.56
C LYS A 140 15.54 -1.98 -7.72
N PRO A 141 14.95 -1.83 -8.91
CA PRO A 141 15.64 -1.27 -10.09
C PRO A 141 16.25 0.12 -9.87
N LYS A 142 15.64 0.94 -9.00
CA LYS A 142 16.13 2.29 -8.66
C LYS A 142 17.48 2.27 -7.93
N ASP A 143 17.69 1.26 -7.10
CA ASP A 143 18.92 1.10 -6.32
C ASP A 143 20.08 0.65 -7.21
N VAL A 144 19.79 -0.08 -8.28
CA VAL A 144 20.76 -0.40 -9.34
C VAL A 144 21.16 0.86 -10.11
N PHE A 145 20.18 1.71 -10.43
CA PHE A 145 20.39 2.92 -11.22
C PHE A 145 21.21 4.00 -10.50
N ASP A 146 20.87 4.32 -9.24
CA ASP A 146 21.56 5.35 -8.46
C ASP A 146 23.02 4.96 -8.15
N LYS A 147 23.30 3.65 -8.05
CA LYS A 147 24.67 3.12 -7.93
C LYS A 147 25.47 3.31 -9.22
N LEU A 148 24.84 3.10 -10.38
CA LEU A 148 25.47 3.26 -11.69
C LEU A 148 25.81 4.74 -11.97
N ASP A 149 24.89 5.66 -11.65
CA ASP A 149 25.02 7.09 -11.95
C ASP A 149 26.07 7.79 -11.09
N ARG A 150 26.09 7.49 -9.77
CA ARG A 150 27.09 8.07 -8.86
C ARG A 150 28.52 7.62 -9.12
N LYS A 151 28.73 6.40 -9.61
CA LYS A 151 30.09 5.90 -9.89
C LYS A 151 30.67 6.48 -11.17
N CYS A 152 29.83 6.72 -12.17
CA CYS A 152 30.31 6.98 -13.53
C CYS A 152 29.95 8.39 -14.05
N GLY A 153 29.08 9.14 -13.38
CA GLY A 153 28.51 10.40 -13.90
C GLY A 153 27.66 10.13 -15.14
N PHE A 154 26.80 9.12 -15.06
CA PHE A 154 26.20 8.45 -16.21
C PHE A 154 25.14 9.33 -16.90
N ARG A 155 24.28 10.02 -16.14
CA ARG A 155 23.23 10.92 -16.69
C ARG A 155 23.81 12.13 -17.43
N GLU A 156 24.89 12.71 -16.93
CA GLU A 156 25.52 13.88 -17.55
C GLU A 156 26.40 13.48 -18.75
N LYS A 157 27.20 12.40 -18.64
CA LYS A 157 28.00 11.89 -19.78
C LYS A 157 27.15 11.29 -20.89
N ILE A 158 26.00 10.68 -20.59
CA ILE A 158 25.07 10.18 -21.62
C ILE A 158 24.49 11.32 -22.44
N ASN A 159 24.08 12.42 -21.80
CA ASN A 159 23.57 13.58 -22.52
C ASN A 159 24.66 14.25 -23.39
N GLU A 160 25.90 14.25 -22.93
CA GLU A 160 27.04 14.82 -23.67
C GLU A 160 27.53 13.93 -24.83
N ILE A 161 27.53 12.60 -24.66
CA ILE A 161 27.91 11.62 -25.70
C ILE A 161 26.79 11.45 -26.74
N ALA A 162 25.53 11.43 -26.31
CA ALA A 162 24.36 11.40 -27.18
C ALA A 162 24.35 12.57 -28.18
N ALA A 163 24.68 13.78 -27.70
CA ALA A 163 24.77 14.97 -28.54
C ALA A 163 25.95 14.93 -29.53
N LYS A 164 27.03 14.19 -29.22
CA LYS A 164 28.25 14.10 -30.04
C LYS A 164 28.26 12.96 -31.07
N VAL A 165 27.59 11.84 -30.82
CA VAL A 165 27.69 10.63 -31.66
C VAL A 165 26.61 10.55 -32.75
N ILE A 166 25.39 11.01 -32.49
CA ILE A 166 24.23 10.75 -33.38
C ILE A 166 23.89 11.98 -34.26
N GLY A 167 24.61 13.09 -34.08
CA GLY A 167 24.09 14.39 -34.52
C GLY A 167 22.80 14.74 -33.77
N ARG A 168 22.11 15.81 -34.17
CA ARG A 168 20.89 16.31 -33.51
C ARG A 168 19.70 15.35 -33.63
N PHE A 169 19.73 14.19 -32.98
CA PHE A 169 18.54 13.40 -32.71
C PHE A 169 18.37 13.17 -31.22
N THR A 170 17.17 13.52 -30.77
CA THR A 170 16.76 13.64 -29.37
C THR A 170 16.47 12.27 -28.77
N LEU A 171 17.38 11.79 -27.92
CA LEU A 171 17.26 10.53 -27.17
C LEU A 171 16.01 10.46 -26.25
N GLY A 172 15.32 11.57 -26.01
CA GLY A 172 14.13 11.67 -25.16
C GLY A 172 12.87 10.96 -25.68
N MET A 173 12.89 10.39 -26.89
CA MET A 173 11.75 9.62 -27.43
C MET A 173 11.74 8.13 -27.01
N PHE A 174 12.83 7.60 -26.45
CA PHE A 174 12.96 6.15 -26.19
C PHE A 174 13.42 5.79 -24.78
N VAL A 175 13.71 6.77 -23.93
CA VAL A 175 14.24 6.54 -22.57
C VAL A 175 13.51 7.42 -21.57
N GLU A 176 12.83 6.81 -20.59
CA GLU A 176 12.19 7.53 -19.49
C GLU A 176 13.10 7.54 -18.26
N PHE A 177 13.53 8.72 -17.85
CA PHE A 177 14.30 8.94 -16.62
C PHE A 177 13.36 9.42 -15.50
N LYS A 178 13.34 8.73 -14.35
CA LYS A 178 12.61 9.17 -13.15
C LYS A 178 13.56 9.54 -12.01
N PRO A 179 14.18 10.74 -12.05
CA PRO A 179 14.94 11.24 -10.92
C PRO A 179 14.00 11.53 -9.73
N ALA A 180 14.48 11.30 -8.50
CA ALA A 180 13.74 11.58 -7.28
C ALA A 180 14.60 12.36 -6.29
N LEU A 181 14.00 13.37 -5.67
CA LEU A 181 14.67 14.28 -4.74
C LEU A 181 14.74 13.67 -3.32
N SER A 182 15.90 13.76 -2.67
CA SER A 182 16.07 13.33 -1.27
C SER A 182 15.98 14.51 -0.30
N MET A 183 14.85 14.64 0.38
CA MET A 183 14.61 15.71 1.36
C MET A 183 15.50 15.61 2.60
N VAL A 184 15.84 14.39 3.02
CA VAL A 184 16.75 14.15 4.16
C VAL A 184 18.18 14.58 3.82
N GLY A 185 18.63 14.30 2.60
CA GLY A 185 19.95 14.73 2.11
C GLY A 185 20.07 16.25 2.05
N LEU A 186 19.04 16.93 1.55
CA LEU A 186 18.99 18.40 1.49
C LEU A 186 18.96 19.03 2.88
N ARG A 187 18.17 18.48 3.82
CA ARG A 187 18.14 18.94 5.22
C ARG A 187 19.51 18.85 5.88
N ASN A 188 20.23 17.74 5.69
CA ASN A 188 21.54 17.55 6.29
C ASN A 188 22.60 18.46 5.63
N ALA A 189 22.52 18.66 4.31
CA ALA A 189 23.41 19.60 3.60
C ALA A 189 23.17 21.06 4.02
N PHE A 190 21.90 21.44 4.28
CA PHE A 190 21.54 22.74 4.83
C PHE A 190 22.04 22.91 6.27
N LYS A 191 21.84 21.91 7.15
CA LYS A 191 22.39 21.93 8.53
C LYS A 191 23.93 22.01 8.56
N ALA A 192 24.59 21.42 7.57
CA ALA A 192 26.04 21.50 7.39
C ALA A 192 26.50 22.76 6.62
N GLN A 193 25.61 23.73 6.36
CA GLN A 193 25.87 24.99 5.64
C GLN A 193 26.47 24.81 4.22
N ARG A 194 26.31 23.62 3.62
CA ARG A 194 26.77 23.34 2.24
C ARG A 194 25.82 23.89 1.19
N VAL A 195 24.59 24.19 1.60
CA VAL A 195 23.55 24.82 0.77
C VAL A 195 22.88 25.88 1.63
N ASP A 196 22.71 27.09 1.10
CA ASP A 196 22.09 28.22 1.80
C ASP A 196 20.59 28.32 1.48
N GLU A 197 19.88 29.11 2.29
CA GLU A 197 18.43 29.27 2.17
C GLU A 197 18.04 29.94 0.84
N LYS A 198 18.90 30.82 0.32
CA LYS A 198 18.72 31.45 -1.01
C LYS A 198 18.82 30.41 -2.13
N THR A 199 19.76 29.47 -2.06
CA THR A 199 19.87 28.39 -3.05
C THR A 199 18.69 27.42 -2.96
N LEU A 200 18.23 27.04 -1.76
CA LEU A 200 17.04 26.20 -1.60
C LEU A 200 15.77 26.87 -2.15
N ASN A 201 15.56 28.15 -1.83
CA ASN A 201 14.43 28.92 -2.34
C ASN A 201 14.45 29.03 -3.87
N THR A 202 15.65 29.07 -4.48
CA THR A 202 15.81 29.09 -5.95
C THR A 202 15.31 27.80 -6.61
N PHE A 203 15.42 26.66 -5.91
CA PHE A 203 14.89 25.36 -6.36
C PHE A 203 13.43 25.10 -5.93
N GLY A 204 12.74 26.11 -5.39
CA GLY A 204 11.36 26.00 -4.91
C GLY A 204 11.21 25.26 -3.58
N LEU A 205 12.30 25.10 -2.82
CA LEU A 205 12.32 24.44 -1.52
C LEU A 205 12.41 25.49 -0.42
N SER A 206 11.40 25.55 0.46
CA SER A 206 11.44 26.44 1.61
C SER A 206 11.99 25.70 2.84
N VAL A 207 12.79 26.41 3.62
CA VAL A 207 13.23 25.92 4.92
C VAL A 207 12.12 26.25 5.91
N ARG A 208 11.32 25.26 6.28
CA ARG A 208 10.45 25.38 7.44
C ARG A 208 11.35 25.46 8.66
N LYS A 209 11.37 26.62 9.32
CA LYS A 209 12.04 26.78 10.62
C LYS A 209 11.47 25.73 11.58
N GLU A 210 12.32 25.24 12.47
CA GLU A 210 11.89 24.32 13.52
C GLU A 210 10.74 25.02 14.27
N SER A 211 9.56 24.41 14.17
CA SER A 211 8.33 24.88 14.80
C SER A 211 7.85 23.77 15.72
N GLU A 212 7.54 24.12 16.95
CA GLU A 212 6.90 23.20 17.87
C GLU A 212 5.48 22.92 17.37
N GLU A 213 5.17 21.65 17.15
CA GLU A 213 3.83 21.18 16.84
C GLU A 213 3.20 20.66 18.14
N ILE A 214 2.01 21.14 18.46
CA ILE A 214 1.23 20.61 19.58
C ILE A 214 0.70 19.25 19.13
N PHE A 215 1.18 18.18 19.75
CA PHE A 215 0.67 16.82 19.56
C PHE A 215 -0.11 16.39 20.81
N PHE A 216 -1.10 15.52 20.60
CA PHE A 216 -1.92 14.96 21.67
C PHE A 216 -1.81 13.44 21.68
N ASP A 217 -0.86 12.96 22.48
CA ASP A 217 -0.74 11.54 22.81
C ASP A 217 -1.72 11.21 23.93
N SER A 218 -2.90 10.76 23.53
CA SER A 218 -3.91 10.26 24.46
C SER A 218 -3.51 8.86 24.92
N ALA A 219 -3.51 8.62 26.24
CA ALA A 219 -3.28 7.28 26.78
C ALA A 219 -4.27 6.26 26.18
N GLU A 220 -3.85 5.00 26.08
CA GLU A 220 -4.77 3.92 25.74
C GLU A 220 -5.87 3.86 26.79
N TYR A 221 -7.13 3.86 26.33
CA TYR A 221 -8.28 3.79 27.22
C TYR A 221 -8.28 2.43 27.91
N GLN A 222 -7.77 2.37 29.13
CA GLN A 222 -7.89 1.18 29.97
C GLN A 222 -9.36 1.06 30.37
N THR A 223 -10.07 0.12 29.74
CA THR A 223 -11.34 -0.33 30.29
C THR A 223 -11.02 -0.96 31.64
N ASP A 224 -11.52 -0.41 32.74
CA ASP A 224 -11.45 -1.06 34.05
C ASP A 224 -11.99 -2.48 33.92
N ALA A 225 -11.08 -3.44 33.76
CA ALA A 225 -11.38 -4.87 33.76
C ALA A 225 -11.65 -5.38 35.18
N ASN A 226 -11.74 -4.49 36.17
CA ASN A 226 -11.99 -4.79 37.57
C ASN A 226 -13.19 -3.98 38.11
N SER A 227 -14.40 -4.46 37.84
CA SER A 227 -15.47 -4.38 38.82
C SER A 227 -15.76 -5.81 39.30
N PRO A 228 -15.52 -6.13 40.58
CA PRO A 228 -15.83 -7.46 41.11
C PRO A 228 -17.34 -7.65 41.11
N GLY A 229 -17.78 -8.81 40.60
CA GLY A 229 -19.11 -9.35 40.85
C GLY A 229 -19.29 -9.82 42.28
#